data_AF-A0A932HCV7-F1
#
_entry.id   AF-A0A932HCV7-F1
#
_cell.length_a   1.000
_cell.length_b   1.000
_cell.length_c   1.000
_cell.angle_alpha   90.00
_cell.angle_beta   90.00
_cell.angle_gamma   90.00
#
_symmetry.space_group_name_H-M   'P 1'
#
loop_
_entity.id
_entity.type
_entity.pdbx_description
1 polymer ?
#
loop_
_entity_poly.entity_id
_entity_poly.type
_entity_poly.pdbx_seq_one_letter_code
_entity_poly.pdbx_strand_id
1 'polypeptide(L)'
;MITEAFRAAAQVRARALGLAEHPVVVIAHPLATRNQGQVRELVRNSLQEVVHGLLSGGPNPSVSLRNEEGPARVPESKKASRVQVQGSVSDINNHFHERGWTDGLPVIPPSEDLVLKMLEASPRSSEQSLGKMPPLNGTATVEKVAVNAVMAGCRPDYFPVVLAAVKAVLQPQFNVGSITTTTGGAAPVVVVSGPVARKLGIQSGTAVFGSGHRANATIGRALRLTMRNLGGATADTMEKSTHGWPGKYTMCFAENDERNPWEPLRVEMGFPPEASIVVVSAARGLHTLMEGTQGTGVAALQTLIEAMTAGGISGYLQERASAFGQAKRPGPLGRPLLAEGVRGSE
;
A
#
# COMPACT_ATOMS: atom_id res chain seq x y z
N MET A 1 -2.34 14.81 -20.63
CA MET A 1 -1.17 14.16 -21.27
C MET A 1 -0.63 13.10 -20.33
N ILE A 2 -0.30 11.91 -20.82
CA ILE A 2 0.24 10.79 -20.03
C ILE A 2 1.32 10.06 -20.85
N THR A 3 2.21 9.31 -20.19
CA THR A 3 3.16 8.45 -20.93
C THR A 3 2.58 7.05 -21.16
N GLU A 4 3.06 6.35 -22.18
CA GLU A 4 2.63 4.99 -22.55
C GLU A 4 2.57 4.02 -21.36
N ALA A 5 3.60 4.02 -20.50
CA ALA A 5 3.68 3.15 -19.32
C ALA A 5 2.54 3.34 -18.29
N PHE A 6 1.84 4.48 -18.35
CA PHE A 6 0.74 4.82 -17.44
C PHE A 6 -0.62 4.83 -18.14
N ARG A 7 -0.71 4.39 -19.41
CA ARG A 7 -1.96 4.38 -20.19
C ARG A 7 -3.09 3.61 -19.48
N ALA A 8 -2.85 2.35 -19.12
CA ALA A 8 -3.85 1.51 -18.44
C ALA A 8 -4.30 2.13 -17.10
N ALA A 9 -3.36 2.63 -16.30
CA ALA A 9 -3.68 3.27 -15.02
C ALA A 9 -4.52 4.54 -15.21
N ALA A 10 -4.18 5.37 -16.20
CA ALA A 10 -4.96 6.57 -16.52
C ALA A 10 -6.38 6.21 -16.99
N GLN A 11 -6.54 5.18 -17.83
CA GLN A 11 -7.84 4.72 -18.33
C GLN A 11 -8.74 4.21 -17.21
N VAL A 12 -8.24 3.29 -16.39
CA VAL A 12 -9.05 2.69 -15.30
C VAL A 12 -9.40 3.76 -14.26
N ARG A 13 -8.46 4.68 -13.95
CA ARG A 13 -8.74 5.78 -13.02
C ARG A 13 -9.73 6.80 -13.60
N ALA A 14 -9.62 7.16 -14.87
CA ALA A 14 -10.56 8.06 -15.52
C ALA A 14 -11.99 7.48 -15.50
N ARG A 15 -12.15 6.19 -15.81
CA ARG A 15 -13.44 5.48 -15.68
C ARG A 15 -13.98 5.52 -14.25
N ALA A 16 -13.13 5.24 -13.25
CA ALA A 16 -13.52 5.28 -11.84
C ALA A 16 -14.00 6.68 -11.37
N LEU A 17 -13.48 7.74 -11.98
CA LEU A 17 -13.87 9.13 -11.71
C LEU A 17 -15.06 9.61 -12.54
N GLY A 18 -15.65 8.76 -13.40
CA GLY A 18 -16.73 9.17 -14.31
C GLY A 18 -16.26 10.00 -15.50
N LEU A 19 -14.96 9.95 -15.82
CA LEU A 19 -14.27 10.72 -16.84
C LEU A 19 -13.80 9.81 -18.00
N ALA A 20 -14.58 8.78 -18.34
CA ALA A 20 -14.18 7.76 -19.33
C ALA A 20 -13.87 8.35 -20.71
N GLU A 21 -14.62 9.37 -21.14
CA GLU A 21 -14.44 10.07 -22.41
C GLU A 21 -13.48 11.27 -22.30
N HIS A 22 -12.80 11.47 -21.17
CA HIS A 22 -11.87 12.58 -20.99
C HIS A 22 -10.76 12.51 -22.05
N PRO A 23 -10.50 13.59 -22.80
CA PRO A 23 -9.44 13.61 -23.82
C PRO A 23 -8.08 13.29 -23.19
N VAL A 24 -7.35 12.35 -23.80
CA VAL A 24 -6.02 11.96 -23.37
C VAL A 24 -5.07 12.06 -24.54
N VAL A 25 -3.89 12.62 -24.27
CA VAL A 25 -2.76 12.66 -25.21
C VAL A 25 -1.69 11.75 -24.64
N VAL A 26 -1.29 10.73 -25.40
CA VAL A 26 -0.28 9.76 -24.96
C VAL A 26 1.03 10.06 -25.66
N ILE A 27 2.08 10.18 -24.86
CA ILE A 27 3.41 10.49 -25.32
C ILE A 27 4.36 9.34 -25.00
N ALA A 28 5.45 9.23 -25.76
CA ALA A 28 6.42 8.16 -25.58
C ALA A 28 7.02 8.17 -24.17
N HIS A 29 7.33 6.99 -23.61
CA HIS A 29 8.04 6.82 -22.33
C HIS A 29 9.55 6.53 -22.57
N PRO A 30 10.48 6.78 -21.62
CA PRO A 30 10.38 7.56 -20.38
C PRO A 30 10.59 9.06 -20.58
N LEU A 31 10.03 9.88 -19.68
CA LEU A 31 10.27 11.32 -19.66
C LEU A 31 11.62 11.69 -19.00
N ALA A 32 12.03 10.93 -17.97
CA ALA A 32 13.15 11.30 -17.09
C ALA A 32 14.53 11.28 -17.77
N THR A 33 14.69 10.56 -18.88
CA THR A 33 15.98 10.46 -19.60
C THR A 33 16.10 11.44 -20.77
N ARG A 34 15.04 12.22 -21.06
CA ARG A 34 15.04 13.13 -22.20
C ARG A 34 15.77 14.42 -21.90
N ASN A 35 16.59 14.88 -22.83
CA ASN A 35 17.17 16.22 -22.79
C ASN A 35 16.14 17.30 -23.19
N GLN A 36 16.48 18.57 -22.99
CA GLN A 36 15.57 19.68 -23.28
C GLN A 36 15.11 19.72 -24.74
N GLY A 37 15.97 19.38 -25.71
CA GLY A 37 15.63 19.35 -27.13
C GLY A 37 14.57 18.30 -27.43
N GLN A 38 14.77 17.08 -26.92
CA GLN A 38 13.82 15.96 -27.03
C GLN A 38 12.49 16.26 -26.35
N VAL A 39 12.51 16.96 -25.20
CA VAL A 39 11.28 17.42 -24.53
C VAL A 39 10.55 18.45 -25.39
N ARG A 40 11.24 19.44 -25.96
CA ARG A 40 10.64 20.44 -26.85
C ARG A 40 10.05 19.83 -28.11
N GLU A 41 10.72 18.86 -28.70
CA GLU A 41 10.22 18.12 -29.86
C GLU A 41 8.95 17.35 -29.51
N LEU A 42 8.93 16.65 -28.37
CA LEU A 42 7.76 15.95 -27.90
C LEU A 42 6.57 16.88 -27.64
N VAL A 43 6.82 18.06 -27.04
CA VAL A 43 5.80 19.11 -26.88
C VAL A 43 5.28 19.56 -28.24
N ARG A 44 6.16 19.85 -29.20
CA ARG A 44 5.78 20.28 -30.55
C ARG A 44 4.89 19.24 -31.24
N ASN A 45 5.25 17.97 -31.14
CA ASN A 45 4.53 16.87 -31.79
C ASN A 45 3.18 16.57 -31.14
N SER A 46 3.01 16.88 -29.84
CA SER A 46 1.77 16.62 -29.09
C SER A 46 0.86 17.86 -28.95
N LEU A 47 1.35 19.06 -29.26
CA LEU A 47 0.62 20.31 -29.02
C LEU A 47 -0.72 20.37 -29.76
N GLN A 48 -0.74 19.99 -31.04
CA GLN A 48 -1.97 20.00 -31.83
C GLN A 48 -3.03 19.05 -31.24
N GLU A 49 -2.60 17.87 -30.80
CA GLU A 49 -3.47 16.87 -30.20
C GLU A 49 -4.01 17.32 -28.82
N VAL A 50 -3.19 18.05 -28.04
CA VAL A 50 -3.64 18.69 -26.78
C VAL A 50 -4.66 19.79 -27.06
N VAL A 51 -4.37 20.69 -28.01
CA VAL A 51 -5.27 21.78 -28.40
C VAL A 51 -6.60 21.20 -28.91
N HIS A 52 -6.55 20.18 -29.77
CA HIS A 52 -7.75 19.50 -30.25
C HIS A 52 -8.55 18.89 -29.10
N GLY A 53 -7.91 18.17 -28.18
CA GLY A 53 -8.58 17.58 -27.01
C GLY A 53 -9.25 18.62 -26.11
N LEU A 54 -8.63 19.79 -25.92
CA LEU A 54 -9.19 20.87 -25.10
C LEU A 54 -10.37 21.59 -25.77
N LEU A 55 -10.33 21.77 -27.09
CA LEU A 55 -11.32 22.57 -27.82
C LEU A 55 -12.53 21.76 -28.30
N SER A 56 -12.35 20.45 -28.55
CA SER A 56 -13.39 19.64 -29.21
C SER A 56 -14.41 19.05 -28.23
N GLY A 57 -14.16 19.08 -26.92
CA GLY A 57 -15.06 18.55 -25.88
C GLY A 57 -15.33 17.04 -25.94
N GLY A 58 -14.79 16.34 -26.95
CA GLY A 58 -14.93 14.91 -27.18
C GLY A 58 -13.58 14.18 -27.21
N PRO A 59 -13.59 12.84 -27.19
CA PRO A 59 -12.37 12.02 -27.17
C PRO A 59 -11.49 12.29 -28.39
N ASN A 60 -10.16 12.24 -28.20
CA ASN A 60 -9.19 12.44 -29.29
C ASN A 60 -9.32 11.30 -30.32
N PRO A 61 -9.35 11.58 -31.64
CA PRO A 61 -9.47 10.55 -32.68
C PRO A 61 -8.33 9.52 -32.67
N SER A 62 -7.14 9.94 -32.24
CA SER A 62 -5.89 9.17 -32.16
C SER A 62 -5.77 8.30 -30.90
N VAL A 63 -6.56 8.58 -29.86
CA VAL A 63 -6.51 7.90 -28.56
C VAL A 63 -7.93 7.71 -28.06
N SER A 64 -8.63 6.72 -28.63
CA SER A 64 -9.85 6.23 -27.99
C SER A 64 -9.47 5.34 -26.81
N LEU A 65 -9.94 5.66 -25.62
CA LEU A 65 -9.84 4.78 -24.43
C LEU A 65 -10.96 3.72 -24.43
N ARG A 66 -11.66 3.55 -25.55
CA ARG A 66 -12.91 2.79 -25.68
C ARG A 66 -12.71 1.26 -25.68
N ASN A 67 -11.54 0.77 -26.07
CA ASN A 67 -11.42 -0.61 -26.57
C ASN A 67 -10.66 -1.61 -25.67
N GLU A 68 -10.41 -1.29 -24.40
CA GLU A 68 -10.01 -2.32 -23.43
C GLU A 68 -11.08 -2.47 -22.36
N GLU A 69 -11.63 -3.68 -22.23
CA GLU A 69 -12.58 -4.13 -21.21
C GLU A 69 -11.95 -4.01 -19.80
N GLY A 70 -11.76 -2.78 -19.34
CA GLY A 70 -11.52 -2.49 -17.93
C GLY A 70 -12.84 -2.53 -17.18
N PRO A 71 -12.83 -2.87 -15.88
CA PRO A 71 -14.06 -3.01 -15.11
C PRO A 71 -14.86 -1.71 -15.20
N ALA A 72 -16.12 -1.83 -15.62
CA ALA A 72 -17.10 -0.76 -15.54
C ALA A 72 -17.15 -0.22 -14.11
N ARG A 73 -17.60 1.03 -13.91
CA ARG A 73 -17.86 1.59 -12.59
C ARG A 73 -18.75 0.61 -11.82
N VAL A 74 -18.15 -0.14 -10.88
CA VAL A 74 -18.90 -1.10 -10.07
C VAL A 74 -19.89 -0.28 -9.24
N PRO A 75 -21.20 -0.59 -9.29
CA PRO A 75 -22.19 0.10 -8.47
C PRO A 75 -21.74 0.12 -7.01
N GLU A 76 -21.92 1.25 -6.35
CA GLU A 76 -21.47 1.42 -4.97
C GLU A 76 -22.33 0.57 -4.03
N SER A 77 -21.92 -0.70 -3.84
CA SER A 77 -22.53 -1.60 -2.86
C SER A 77 -21.84 -1.46 -1.51
N LYS A 78 -22.62 -1.40 -0.43
CA LYS A 78 -22.11 -1.48 0.94
C LYS A 78 -21.61 -2.88 1.32
N LYS A 79 -22.16 -3.91 0.68
CA LYS A 79 -21.87 -5.32 0.95
C LYS A 79 -20.87 -5.90 -0.05
N ALA A 80 -20.18 -6.97 0.34
CA ALA A 80 -19.33 -7.72 -0.57
C ALA A 80 -20.19 -8.53 -1.55
N SER A 81 -19.75 -8.71 -2.79
CA SER A 81 -20.42 -9.59 -3.75
C SER A 81 -20.33 -11.06 -3.29
N ARG A 82 -21.36 -11.86 -3.60
CA ARG A 82 -21.37 -13.30 -3.36
C ARG A 82 -21.21 -14.04 -4.67
N VAL A 83 -20.36 -15.06 -4.66
CA VAL A 83 -20.11 -15.94 -5.80
C VAL A 83 -20.09 -17.37 -5.28
N GLN A 84 -20.83 -18.26 -5.93
CA GLN A 84 -20.74 -19.70 -5.68
C GLN A 84 -19.67 -20.29 -6.59
N VAL A 85 -18.69 -20.96 -6.00
CA VAL A 85 -17.63 -21.66 -6.71
C VAL A 85 -17.67 -23.11 -6.22
N GLN A 86 -17.80 -24.05 -7.15
CA GLN A 86 -17.78 -25.48 -6.85
C GLN A 86 -16.36 -26.03 -7.05
N GLY A 87 -16.06 -27.15 -6.39
CA GLY A 87 -14.78 -27.85 -6.52
C GLY A 87 -14.01 -27.93 -5.21
N SER A 88 -12.75 -28.35 -5.33
CA SER A 88 -11.81 -28.43 -4.22
C SER A 88 -11.36 -27.05 -3.75
N VAL A 89 -10.69 -26.98 -2.60
CA VAL A 89 -10.03 -25.75 -2.14
C VAL A 89 -9.00 -25.23 -3.16
N SER A 90 -8.37 -26.14 -3.92
CA SER A 90 -7.44 -25.76 -4.99
C SER A 90 -8.18 -25.07 -6.14
N ASP A 91 -9.33 -25.59 -6.56
CA ASP A 91 -10.14 -25.02 -7.65
C ASP A 91 -10.65 -23.61 -7.26
N ILE A 92 -11.08 -23.46 -6.00
CA ILE A 92 -11.48 -22.15 -5.47
C ILE A 92 -10.30 -21.17 -5.47
N ASN A 93 -9.10 -21.61 -5.07
CA ASN A 93 -7.91 -20.76 -5.09
C ASN A 93 -7.52 -20.36 -6.52
N ASN A 94 -7.57 -21.29 -7.46
CA ASN A 94 -7.33 -21.01 -8.88
C ASN A 94 -8.33 -19.99 -9.42
N HIS A 95 -9.63 -20.15 -9.11
CA HIS A 95 -10.65 -19.17 -9.47
C HIS A 95 -10.35 -17.77 -8.93
N PHE A 96 -9.98 -17.65 -7.64
CA PHE A 96 -9.64 -16.37 -7.03
C PHE A 96 -8.36 -15.76 -7.63
N HIS A 97 -7.40 -16.60 -8.02
CA HIS A 97 -6.18 -16.16 -8.67
C HIS A 97 -6.44 -15.62 -10.08
N GLU A 98 -7.20 -16.36 -10.90
CA GLU A 98 -7.59 -15.98 -12.27
C GLU A 98 -8.42 -14.69 -12.30
N ARG A 99 -9.28 -14.49 -11.29
CA ARG A 99 -10.01 -13.22 -11.09
C ARG A 99 -9.12 -12.05 -10.66
N GLY A 100 -7.86 -12.33 -10.33
CA GLY A 100 -6.96 -11.38 -9.72
C GLY A 100 -7.54 -10.85 -8.41
N TRP A 101 -7.93 -11.73 -7.48
CA TRP A 101 -8.33 -11.36 -6.11
C TRP A 101 -7.28 -11.77 -5.06
N THR A 102 -6.30 -12.58 -5.44
CA THR A 102 -5.19 -13.00 -4.57
C THR A 102 -3.90 -12.26 -4.92
N ASP A 103 -2.98 -12.25 -3.99
CA ASP A 103 -1.61 -11.77 -4.14
C ASP A 103 -0.67 -12.82 -4.77
N GLY A 104 -1.21 -13.91 -5.33
CA GLY A 104 -0.45 -15.05 -5.85
C GLY A 104 -0.19 -16.15 -4.83
N LEU A 105 -0.43 -15.89 -3.54
CA LEU A 105 -0.47 -16.93 -2.51
C LEU A 105 -1.90 -17.50 -2.38
N PRO A 106 -2.05 -18.76 -1.94
CA PRO A 106 -3.36 -19.30 -1.56
C PRO A 106 -4.03 -18.45 -0.47
N VAL A 107 -5.35 -18.42 -0.50
CA VAL A 107 -6.21 -17.73 0.46
C VAL A 107 -7.07 -18.74 1.22
N ILE A 108 -7.53 -18.36 2.40
CA ILE A 108 -8.67 -19.03 3.02
C ILE A 108 -9.93 -18.54 2.29
N PRO A 109 -10.72 -19.41 1.66
CA PRO A 109 -11.95 -18.99 1.00
C PRO A 109 -12.86 -18.25 1.97
N PRO A 110 -13.27 -17.00 1.68
CA PRO A 110 -14.04 -16.17 2.60
C PRO A 110 -15.53 -16.56 2.58
N SER A 111 -15.84 -17.78 3.04
CA SER A 111 -17.21 -18.25 3.24
C SER A 111 -17.96 -17.35 4.21
N GLU A 112 -19.29 -17.29 4.10
CA GLU A 112 -20.12 -16.42 4.95
C GLU A 112 -19.87 -16.63 6.44
N ASP A 113 -19.81 -17.88 6.91
CA ASP A 113 -19.56 -18.19 8.32
C ASP A 113 -18.24 -17.64 8.86
N LEU A 114 -17.17 -17.72 8.05
CA LEU A 114 -15.86 -17.18 8.43
C LEU A 114 -15.86 -15.66 8.46
N VAL A 115 -16.58 -15.02 7.53
CA VAL A 115 -16.75 -13.56 7.49
C VAL A 115 -17.59 -13.09 8.68
N LEU A 116 -18.67 -13.81 9.03
CA LEU A 116 -19.49 -13.50 10.20
C LEU A 116 -18.68 -13.58 11.51
N LYS A 117 -17.91 -14.66 11.71
CA LYS A 117 -17.00 -14.79 12.86
C LYS A 117 -15.96 -13.67 12.93
N MET A 118 -15.48 -13.20 11.78
CA MET A 118 -14.55 -12.07 11.72
C MET A 118 -15.24 -10.76 12.14
N LEU A 119 -16.48 -10.56 11.70
CA LEU A 119 -17.28 -9.38 12.03
C LEU A 119 -17.63 -9.30 13.52
N GLU A 120 -17.92 -10.43 14.17
CA GLU A 120 -18.20 -10.53 15.61
C GLU A 120 -17.03 -10.02 16.49
N ALA A 121 -15.81 -10.03 15.97
CA ALA A 121 -14.63 -9.51 16.68
C ALA A 121 -14.52 -7.97 16.67
N SER A 122 -15.51 -7.26 16.13
CA SER A 122 -15.58 -5.80 16.16
C SER A 122 -16.97 -5.30 16.52
N PRO A 123 -17.10 -4.26 17.37
CA PRO A 123 -18.40 -3.64 17.65
C PRO A 123 -18.92 -2.77 16.49
N ARG A 124 -18.20 -2.70 15.38
CA ARG A 124 -18.57 -1.87 14.22
C ARG A 124 -19.62 -2.55 13.36
N SER A 125 -20.55 -1.76 12.84
CA SER A 125 -21.49 -2.24 11.81
C SER A 125 -20.74 -2.73 10.57
N SER A 126 -21.16 -3.87 10.02
CA SER A 126 -20.61 -4.46 8.79
C SER A 126 -20.67 -3.51 7.59
N GLU A 127 -21.69 -2.64 7.54
CA GLU A 127 -21.88 -1.64 6.48
C GLU A 127 -21.11 -0.34 6.71
N GLN A 128 -20.50 -0.15 7.90
CA GLN A 128 -19.75 1.06 8.20
C GLN A 128 -18.60 1.21 7.22
N SER A 129 -18.55 2.35 6.51
CA SER A 129 -17.42 2.71 5.66
C SER A 129 -16.27 3.27 6.49
N LEU A 130 -15.05 2.81 6.22
CA LEU A 130 -13.80 3.40 6.70
C LEU A 130 -13.27 4.48 5.75
N GLY A 131 -13.82 4.58 4.54
CA GLY A 131 -13.42 5.53 3.51
C GLY A 131 -13.38 4.91 2.11
N LYS A 132 -12.87 5.67 1.16
CA LYS A 132 -12.66 5.25 -0.23
C LYS A 132 -11.20 4.89 -0.40
N MET A 133 -10.88 3.68 -0.83
CA MET A 133 -9.52 3.19 -1.04
C MET A 133 -8.99 3.62 -2.41
N PRO A 134 -8.08 4.60 -2.50
CA PRO A 134 -7.42 4.93 -3.76
C PRO A 134 -6.51 3.78 -4.24
N PRO A 135 -6.12 3.75 -5.52
CA PRO A 135 -6.46 4.72 -6.57
C PRO A 135 -7.86 4.59 -7.20
N LEU A 136 -8.50 3.42 -7.11
CA LEU A 136 -9.82 3.17 -7.73
C LEU A 136 -11.01 3.64 -6.88
N ASN A 137 -10.77 4.07 -5.65
CA ASN A 137 -11.79 4.60 -4.73
C ASN A 137 -12.91 3.59 -4.42
N GLY A 138 -12.59 2.30 -4.31
CA GLY A 138 -13.54 1.32 -3.80
C GLY A 138 -13.90 1.62 -2.34
N THR A 139 -15.19 1.51 -1.99
CA THR A 139 -15.65 1.77 -0.61
C THR A 139 -15.17 0.65 0.31
N ALA A 140 -14.34 0.99 1.31
CA ALA A 140 -13.81 0.08 2.32
C ALA A 140 -14.78 -0.05 3.50
N THR A 141 -15.82 -0.88 3.34
CA THR A 141 -16.72 -1.23 4.43
C THR A 141 -16.12 -2.29 5.35
N VAL A 142 -16.56 -2.36 6.60
CA VAL A 142 -16.08 -3.35 7.58
C VAL A 142 -16.26 -4.79 7.05
N GLU A 143 -17.38 -5.11 6.39
CA GLU A 143 -17.58 -6.41 5.73
C GLU A 143 -16.53 -6.70 4.67
N LYS A 144 -16.22 -5.74 3.80
CA LYS A 144 -15.21 -5.93 2.75
C LYS A 144 -13.80 -6.07 3.32
N VAL A 145 -13.48 -5.38 4.41
CA VAL A 145 -12.21 -5.58 5.11
C VAL A 145 -12.18 -6.95 5.79
N ALA A 146 -13.29 -7.41 6.37
CA ALA A 146 -13.40 -8.74 6.97
C ALA A 146 -13.16 -9.86 5.94
N VAL A 147 -13.72 -9.73 4.73
CA VAL A 147 -13.46 -10.66 3.61
C VAL A 147 -11.96 -10.77 3.33
N ASN A 148 -11.26 -9.62 3.20
CA ASN A 148 -9.81 -9.61 2.94
C ASN A 148 -8.98 -10.14 4.13
N ALA A 149 -9.44 -9.91 5.36
CA ALA A 149 -8.81 -10.46 6.56
C ALA A 149 -8.95 -11.99 6.64
N VAL A 150 -10.12 -12.53 6.30
CA VAL A 150 -10.33 -13.98 6.19
C VAL A 150 -9.42 -14.55 5.11
N MET A 151 -9.41 -13.96 3.90
CA MET A 151 -8.54 -14.38 2.80
C MET A 151 -7.06 -14.43 3.21
N ALA A 152 -6.60 -13.46 4.00
CA ALA A 152 -5.24 -13.41 4.53
C ALA A 152 -4.93 -14.50 5.56
N GLY A 153 -5.94 -15.15 6.14
CA GLY A 153 -5.79 -16.14 7.21
C GLY A 153 -5.74 -15.53 8.62
N CYS A 154 -6.22 -14.28 8.79
CA CYS A 154 -6.30 -13.64 10.10
C CYS A 154 -7.17 -14.46 11.07
N ARG A 155 -6.80 -14.45 12.35
CA ARG A 155 -7.71 -14.81 13.42
C ARG A 155 -8.67 -13.63 13.69
N PRO A 156 -9.89 -13.87 14.17
CA PRO A 156 -10.84 -12.80 14.47
C PRO A 156 -10.29 -11.73 15.43
N ASP A 157 -9.51 -12.11 16.44
CA ASP A 157 -8.90 -11.19 17.40
C ASP A 157 -7.85 -10.23 16.79
N TYR A 158 -7.36 -10.50 15.58
CA TYR A 158 -6.49 -9.58 14.83
C TYR A 158 -7.28 -8.49 14.10
N PHE A 159 -8.59 -8.69 13.90
CA PHE A 159 -9.41 -7.83 13.05
C PHE A 159 -9.44 -6.36 13.49
N PRO A 160 -9.52 -6.01 14.79
CA PRO A 160 -9.45 -4.61 15.22
C PRO A 160 -8.16 -3.90 14.78
N VAL A 161 -7.02 -4.61 14.75
CA VAL A 161 -5.74 -4.08 14.27
C VAL A 161 -5.77 -3.86 12.76
N VAL A 162 -6.36 -4.79 11.99
CA VAL A 162 -6.54 -4.65 10.54
C VAL A 162 -7.42 -3.43 10.23
N LEU A 163 -8.52 -3.24 10.96
CA LEU A 163 -9.40 -2.07 10.78
C LEU A 163 -8.67 -0.76 11.09
N ALA A 164 -7.85 -0.71 12.14
CA ALA A 164 -7.03 0.45 12.47
C ALA A 164 -5.97 0.71 11.38
N ALA A 165 -5.32 -0.34 10.86
CA ALA A 165 -4.36 -0.22 9.77
C ALA A 165 -4.99 0.31 8.48
N VAL A 166 -6.20 -0.16 8.12
CA VAL A 166 -6.94 0.33 6.96
C VAL A 166 -7.31 1.81 7.13
N LYS A 167 -7.75 2.22 8.32
CA LYS A 167 -8.02 3.64 8.62
C LYS A 167 -6.77 4.50 8.49
N ALA A 168 -5.64 4.01 9.02
CA ALA A 168 -4.37 4.74 8.99
C ALA A 168 -3.89 4.98 7.56
N VAL A 169 -3.99 3.99 6.66
CA VAL A 169 -3.59 4.20 5.25
C VAL A 169 -4.57 5.10 4.47
N LEU A 170 -5.82 5.20 4.91
CA LEU A 170 -6.84 6.07 4.30
C LEU A 170 -6.69 7.54 4.74
N GLN A 171 -5.85 7.82 5.73
CA GLN A 171 -5.56 9.20 6.10
C GLN A 171 -4.83 9.93 4.96
N PRO A 172 -5.20 11.18 4.63
CA PRO A 172 -4.62 11.93 3.51
C PRO A 172 -3.10 12.03 3.54
N GLN A 173 -2.51 12.12 4.74
CA GLN A 173 -1.08 12.27 4.97
C GLN A 173 -0.28 11.04 4.52
N PHE A 174 -0.88 9.84 4.55
CA PHE A 174 -0.21 8.63 4.08
C PHE A 174 -0.17 8.60 2.55
N ASN A 175 -1.21 9.13 1.91
CA ASN A 175 -1.32 9.19 0.46
C ASN A 175 -1.12 7.80 -0.20
N VAL A 176 -1.97 6.84 0.22
CA VAL A 176 -1.95 5.46 -0.27
C VAL A 176 -2.04 5.35 -1.80
N GLY A 177 -2.68 6.32 -2.46
CA GLY A 177 -2.75 6.40 -3.92
C GLY A 177 -1.37 6.54 -4.54
N SER A 178 -0.59 7.55 -4.13
CA SER A 178 0.77 7.74 -4.63
C SER A 178 1.71 6.60 -4.23
N ILE A 179 1.56 6.04 -3.03
CA ILE A 179 2.36 4.87 -2.58
C ILE A 179 2.08 3.65 -3.46
N THR A 180 0.85 3.46 -3.91
CA THR A 180 0.49 2.33 -4.78
C THR A 180 0.98 2.54 -6.21
N THR A 181 0.87 3.76 -6.74
CA THR A 181 1.21 4.07 -8.14
C THR A 181 2.65 4.54 -8.34
N THR A 182 3.51 4.42 -7.33
CA THR A 182 4.93 4.82 -7.44
C THR A 182 5.75 3.73 -8.13
N THR A 183 6.71 4.14 -8.95
CA THR A 183 7.74 3.24 -9.51
C THR A 183 8.76 2.81 -8.46
N GLY A 184 8.81 3.48 -7.31
CA GLY A 184 9.80 3.24 -6.25
C GLY A 184 9.58 2.00 -5.38
N GLY A 185 8.57 1.15 -5.61
CA GLY A 185 8.48 -0.11 -4.86
C GLY A 185 7.94 0.01 -3.43
N ALA A 186 7.35 1.13 -3.04
CA ALA A 186 6.95 1.36 -1.64
C ALA A 186 5.90 0.33 -1.16
N ALA A 187 6.02 -0.09 0.10
CA ALA A 187 5.05 -0.93 0.78
C ALA A 187 4.61 -0.30 2.11
N PRO A 188 3.32 -0.39 2.49
CA PRO A 188 2.87 -0.01 3.82
C PRO A 188 3.47 -0.95 4.87
N VAL A 189 3.96 -0.36 5.95
CA VAL A 189 4.56 -1.01 7.10
C VAL A 189 3.69 -0.72 8.30
N VAL A 190 3.07 -1.76 8.86
CA VAL A 190 2.18 -1.67 10.01
C VAL A 190 2.99 -1.88 11.30
N VAL A 191 3.05 -0.86 12.15
CA VAL A 191 3.71 -0.92 13.46
C VAL A 191 2.64 -0.85 14.54
N VAL A 192 2.59 -1.83 15.43
CA VAL A 192 1.63 -1.87 16.55
C VAL A 192 2.34 -1.49 17.85
N SER A 193 1.89 -0.43 18.51
CA SER A 193 2.42 -0.01 19.81
C SER A 193 1.33 -0.15 20.88
N GLY A 194 1.71 -0.67 22.05
CA GLY A 194 0.83 -0.80 23.22
C GLY A 194 0.40 -2.24 23.57
N PRO A 195 -0.39 -2.40 24.65
CA PRO A 195 -0.68 -3.70 25.26
C PRO A 195 -1.29 -4.76 24.33
N VAL A 196 -2.01 -4.33 23.27
CA VAL A 196 -2.62 -5.25 22.31
C VAL A 196 -1.58 -6.10 21.57
N ALA A 197 -0.36 -5.59 21.37
CA ALA A 197 0.70 -6.30 20.68
C ALA A 197 1.05 -7.62 21.40
N ARG A 198 1.26 -7.56 22.72
CA ARG A 198 1.53 -8.74 23.55
C ARG A 198 0.33 -9.68 23.60
N LYS A 199 -0.88 -9.13 23.78
CA LYS A 199 -2.12 -9.92 23.84
C LYS A 199 -2.33 -10.76 22.58
N LEU A 200 -1.99 -10.21 21.41
CA LEU A 200 -2.19 -10.87 20.12
C LEU A 200 -0.97 -11.67 19.62
N GLY A 201 0.15 -11.62 20.35
CA GLY A 201 1.40 -12.26 19.95
C GLY A 201 2.02 -11.65 18.69
N ILE A 202 1.92 -10.32 18.54
CA ILE A 202 2.58 -9.59 17.45
C ILE A 202 4.06 -9.46 17.81
N GLN A 203 4.93 -10.01 16.96
CA GLN A 203 6.36 -10.08 17.21
C GLN A 203 7.03 -8.71 17.03
N SER A 204 7.98 -8.40 17.93
CA SER A 204 8.83 -7.20 17.96
C SER A 204 10.33 -7.51 18.08
N GLY A 205 10.71 -8.78 18.25
CA GLY A 205 12.08 -9.21 18.52
C GLY A 205 12.71 -10.06 17.42
N THR A 206 13.31 -11.19 17.81
CA THR A 206 14.04 -12.08 16.90
C THR A 206 13.18 -12.50 15.71
N ALA A 207 13.76 -12.39 14.51
CA ALA A 207 13.09 -12.72 13.24
C ALA A 207 11.75 -11.95 13.02
N VAL A 208 11.65 -10.72 13.53
CA VAL A 208 10.44 -9.86 13.43
C VAL A 208 9.89 -9.69 12.00
N PHE A 209 10.78 -9.66 10.99
CA PHE A 209 10.41 -9.56 9.57
C PHE A 209 10.41 -10.91 8.84
N GLY A 210 10.62 -12.00 9.56
CA GLY A 210 10.71 -13.36 9.03
C GLY A 210 9.40 -14.15 9.15
N SER A 211 9.45 -15.40 8.69
CA SER A 211 8.35 -16.36 8.83
C SER A 211 8.17 -16.84 10.27
N GLY A 212 6.99 -17.41 10.58
CA GLY A 212 6.70 -18.08 11.85
C GLY A 212 5.78 -17.30 12.80
N HIS A 213 5.55 -16.01 12.54
CA HIS A 213 4.67 -15.17 13.36
C HIS A 213 3.35 -14.90 12.63
N ARG A 214 2.30 -15.68 12.95
CA ARG A 214 1.00 -15.60 12.26
C ARG A 214 0.38 -14.20 12.29
N ALA A 215 0.45 -13.50 13.42
CA ALA A 215 -0.10 -12.15 13.53
C ALA A 215 0.58 -11.19 12.54
N ASN A 216 1.92 -11.10 12.57
CA ASN A 216 2.73 -10.28 11.64
C ASN A 216 2.40 -10.62 10.18
N ALA A 217 2.42 -11.92 9.84
CA ALA A 217 2.20 -12.36 8.47
C ALA A 217 0.80 -12.01 7.96
N THR A 218 -0.24 -12.25 8.76
CA THR A 218 -1.63 -12.14 8.31
C THR A 218 -2.18 -10.71 8.40
N ILE A 219 -1.81 -9.91 9.41
CA ILE A 219 -2.26 -8.51 9.54
C ILE A 219 -1.74 -7.67 8.38
N GLY A 220 -0.44 -7.74 8.08
CA GLY A 220 0.15 -7.02 6.96
C GLY A 220 -0.44 -7.49 5.62
N ARG A 221 -0.66 -8.80 5.44
CA ARG A 221 -1.28 -9.36 4.24
C ARG A 221 -2.74 -8.93 4.08
N ALA A 222 -3.52 -8.87 5.16
CA ALA A 222 -4.91 -8.41 5.13
C ALA A 222 -5.01 -6.95 4.65
N LEU A 223 -4.12 -6.07 5.12
CA LEU A 223 -4.02 -4.70 4.61
C LEU A 223 -3.70 -4.69 3.11
N ARG A 224 -2.71 -5.49 2.67
CA ARG A 224 -2.31 -5.57 1.25
C ARG A 224 -3.44 -6.09 0.36
N LEU A 225 -4.15 -7.14 0.76
CA LEU A 225 -5.32 -7.65 0.03
C LEU A 225 -6.44 -6.61 -0.02
N THR A 226 -6.67 -5.87 1.06
CA THR A 226 -7.67 -4.79 1.08
C THR A 226 -7.31 -3.67 0.08
N MET A 227 -6.05 -3.21 0.06
CA MET A 227 -5.57 -2.23 -0.93
C MET A 227 -5.67 -2.78 -2.35
N ARG A 228 -5.37 -4.07 -2.54
CA ARG A 228 -5.46 -4.75 -3.84
C ARG A 228 -6.90 -4.80 -4.35
N ASN A 229 -7.80 -5.37 -3.56
CA ASN A 229 -9.16 -5.71 -3.98
C ASN A 229 -10.11 -4.50 -3.96
N LEU A 230 -9.84 -3.48 -3.12
CA LEU A 230 -10.67 -2.27 -3.04
C LEU A 230 -10.03 -1.05 -3.70
N GLY A 231 -8.69 -0.98 -3.71
CA GLY A 231 -7.93 0.11 -4.33
C GLY A 231 -7.45 -0.18 -5.75
N GLY A 232 -7.48 -1.43 -6.19
CA GLY A 232 -6.98 -1.85 -7.50
C GLY A 232 -5.46 -1.96 -7.56
N ALA A 233 -4.78 -2.18 -6.43
CA ALA A 233 -3.31 -2.28 -6.35
C ALA A 233 -2.74 -3.58 -6.99
N THR A 234 -3.00 -3.80 -8.28
CA THR A 234 -2.51 -4.94 -9.09
C THR A 234 -1.46 -4.49 -10.09
N ALA A 235 -0.50 -5.36 -10.41
CA ALA A 235 0.60 -5.07 -11.35
C ALA A 235 0.09 -4.68 -12.75
N ASP A 236 -1.00 -5.29 -13.19
CA ASP A 236 -1.60 -5.02 -14.50
C ASP A 236 -2.28 -3.64 -14.57
N THR A 237 -2.62 -3.05 -13.43
CA THR A 237 -3.40 -1.80 -13.37
C THR A 237 -2.68 -0.69 -12.61
N MET A 238 -2.89 -0.56 -11.29
CA MET A 238 -2.46 0.59 -10.51
C MET A 238 -1.12 0.43 -9.80
N GLU A 239 -0.64 -0.79 -9.58
CA GLU A 239 0.70 -0.98 -9.03
C GLU A 239 1.73 -0.67 -10.11
N LYS A 240 2.66 0.25 -9.81
CA LYS A 240 3.65 0.73 -10.80
C LYS A 240 5.09 0.54 -10.37
N SER A 241 5.32 -0.17 -9.27
CA SER A 241 6.67 -0.52 -8.80
C SER A 241 7.53 -1.09 -9.93
N THR A 242 8.69 -0.49 -10.19
CA THR A 242 9.68 -1.05 -11.13
C THR A 242 10.19 -2.39 -10.59
N HIS A 243 10.49 -2.44 -9.30
CA HIS A 243 10.79 -3.66 -8.56
C HIS A 243 9.92 -3.70 -7.30
N GLY A 244 9.29 -4.84 -7.06
CA GLY A 244 8.71 -5.15 -5.76
C GLY A 244 9.77 -5.65 -4.77
N TRP A 245 9.38 -5.78 -3.51
CA TRP A 245 10.16 -6.45 -2.48
C TRP A 245 9.22 -7.25 -1.57
N PRO A 246 9.70 -8.23 -0.80
CA PRO A 246 8.84 -9.12 -0.02
C PRO A 246 7.84 -8.42 0.92
N GLY A 247 8.16 -7.21 1.40
CA GLY A 247 7.24 -6.39 2.20
C GLY A 247 5.94 -5.99 1.50
N LYS A 248 5.86 -6.13 0.16
CA LYS A 248 4.62 -5.93 -0.60
C LYS A 248 3.62 -7.08 -0.47
N TYR A 249 4.04 -8.25 0.03
CA TYR A 249 3.11 -9.31 0.45
C TYR A 249 2.57 -9.04 1.85
N THR A 250 3.45 -8.69 2.78
CA THR A 250 3.09 -8.39 4.16
C THR A 250 4.23 -7.66 4.87
N MET A 251 3.88 -6.66 5.69
CA MET A 251 4.81 -6.05 6.62
C MET A 251 4.06 -5.52 7.83
N CYS A 252 4.08 -6.28 8.93
CA CYS A 252 3.50 -5.89 10.20
C CYS A 252 4.39 -6.37 11.35
N PHE A 253 4.59 -5.54 12.36
CA PHE A 253 5.31 -5.90 13.58
C PHE A 253 4.88 -5.01 14.75
N ALA A 254 5.32 -5.37 15.95
CA ALA A 254 5.09 -4.57 17.14
C ALA A 254 6.32 -3.75 17.51
N GLU A 255 6.08 -2.60 18.14
CA GLU A 255 7.12 -1.91 18.90
C GLU A 255 7.66 -2.85 19.99
N ASN A 256 8.98 -2.82 20.20
CA ASN A 256 9.61 -3.60 21.27
C ASN A 256 9.59 -2.84 22.60
N ASP A 257 8.40 -2.61 23.14
CA ASP A 257 8.18 -1.89 24.41
C ASP A 257 9.10 -2.37 25.54
N GLU A 258 9.37 -3.67 25.63
CA GLU A 258 10.15 -4.27 26.73
C GLU A 258 11.64 -3.94 26.66
N ARG A 259 12.16 -3.70 25.44
CA ARG A 259 13.57 -3.36 25.21
C ARG A 259 13.76 -1.93 24.72
N ASN A 260 12.69 -1.13 24.64
CA ASN A 260 12.76 0.26 24.21
C ASN A 260 13.37 1.11 25.34
N PRO A 261 14.57 1.70 25.15
CA PRO A 261 15.16 2.59 26.15
C PRO A 261 14.55 4.00 26.15
N TRP A 262 13.67 4.29 25.19
CA TRP A 262 12.97 5.57 25.03
C TRP A 262 11.51 5.48 25.47
N GLU A 263 10.82 6.62 25.41
CA GLU A 263 9.39 6.67 25.61
C GLU A 263 8.67 5.82 24.54
N PRO A 264 7.65 5.02 24.89
CA PRO A 264 6.97 4.20 23.90
C PRO A 264 6.33 5.04 22.79
N LEU A 265 6.35 4.55 21.55
CA LEU A 265 5.90 5.27 20.35
C LEU A 265 4.50 5.87 20.52
N ARG A 266 3.57 5.15 21.17
CA ARG A 266 2.23 5.67 21.44
C ARG A 266 2.23 6.93 22.30
N VAL A 267 3.10 6.99 23.30
CA VAL A 267 3.22 8.14 24.22
C VAL A 267 3.90 9.30 23.51
N GLU A 268 4.95 9.05 22.72
CA GLU A 268 5.58 10.08 21.87
C GLU A 268 4.60 10.71 20.87
N MET A 269 3.59 9.93 20.46
CA MET A 269 2.51 10.36 19.56
C MET A 269 1.31 10.99 20.31
N GLY A 270 1.39 11.16 21.63
CA GLY A 270 0.41 11.85 22.45
C GLY A 270 -0.76 10.98 22.96
N PHE A 271 -0.65 9.66 22.88
CA PHE A 271 -1.64 8.73 23.45
C PHE A 271 -1.25 8.31 24.86
N PRO A 272 -2.23 7.94 25.72
CA PRO A 272 -1.91 7.46 27.05
C PRO A 272 -1.13 6.13 27.00
N PRO A 273 -0.27 5.82 28.00
CA PRO A 273 0.54 4.60 28.04
C PRO A 273 -0.22 3.27 27.93
N GLU A 274 -1.51 3.28 28.23
CA GLU A 274 -2.43 2.14 28.24
C GLU A 274 -3.10 1.95 26.88
N ALA A 275 -3.07 2.98 26.02
CA ALA A 275 -3.62 2.89 24.68
C ALA A 275 -2.85 1.88 23.84
N SER A 276 -3.54 1.31 22.85
CA SER A 276 -2.90 0.60 21.75
C SER A 276 -3.16 1.36 20.46
N ILE A 277 -2.12 1.56 19.66
CA ILE A 277 -2.18 2.26 18.39
C ILE A 277 -1.59 1.43 17.26
N VAL A 278 -2.05 1.70 16.05
CA VAL A 278 -1.42 1.27 14.81
C VAL A 278 -0.82 2.47 14.13
N VAL A 279 0.47 2.39 13.82
CA VAL A 279 1.19 3.35 13.01
C VAL A 279 1.47 2.74 11.64
N VAL A 280 1.27 3.51 10.57
CA VAL A 280 1.65 3.07 9.22
C VAL A 280 2.67 4.00 8.60
N SER A 281 3.73 3.42 8.04
CA SER A 281 4.77 4.13 7.27
C SER A 281 4.98 3.45 5.92
N ALA A 282 5.61 4.14 4.96
CA ALA A 282 5.93 3.60 3.65
C ALA A 282 7.43 3.31 3.55
N ALA A 283 7.80 2.04 3.33
CA ALA A 283 9.19 1.64 3.19
C ALA A 283 9.50 1.09 1.79
N ARG A 284 10.75 1.29 1.34
CA ARG A 284 11.25 0.86 0.02
C ARG A 284 12.35 -0.19 0.17
N GLY A 285 12.05 -1.28 0.87
CA GLY A 285 12.97 -2.39 1.13
C GLY A 285 13.32 -2.55 2.61
N LEU A 286 14.04 -3.63 2.89
CA LEU A 286 14.63 -3.93 4.18
C LEU A 286 16.14 -4.08 3.98
N HIS A 287 16.93 -3.38 4.77
CA HIS A 287 18.38 -3.54 4.79
C HIS A 287 18.76 -4.27 6.06
N THR A 288 19.27 -5.50 5.91
CA THR A 288 19.66 -6.31 7.07
C THR A 288 21.05 -5.89 7.51
N LEU A 289 21.17 -5.56 8.79
CA LEU A 289 22.43 -5.17 9.42
C LEU A 289 22.72 -6.14 10.55
N MET A 290 23.98 -6.56 10.63
CA MET A 290 24.48 -7.39 11.72
C MET A 290 25.53 -6.58 12.45
N GLU A 291 25.25 -6.26 13.71
CA GLU A 291 26.21 -5.64 14.62
C GLU A 291 26.29 -6.49 15.88
N GLY A 292 27.48 -7.02 16.16
CA GLY A 292 27.77 -7.82 17.35
C GLY A 292 29.25 -7.75 17.76
N THR A 293 29.98 -6.79 17.21
CA THR A 293 31.44 -6.65 17.37
C THR A 293 31.82 -5.37 18.11
N GLN A 294 30.94 -4.35 18.10
CA GLN A 294 31.21 -3.06 18.71
C GLN A 294 30.87 -3.02 20.21
N GLY A 295 31.75 -2.41 21.01
CA GLY A 295 31.58 -2.29 22.46
C GLY A 295 30.90 -1.01 22.95
N THR A 296 30.58 -0.06 22.05
CA THR A 296 29.94 1.21 22.41
C THR A 296 28.80 1.55 21.45
N GLY A 297 27.81 2.31 21.92
CA GLY A 297 26.69 2.76 21.09
C GLY A 297 27.12 3.66 19.93
N VAL A 298 28.16 4.49 20.11
CA VAL A 298 28.71 5.33 19.04
C VAL A 298 29.31 4.48 17.91
N ALA A 299 30.06 3.43 18.27
CA ALA A 299 30.64 2.54 17.27
C ALA A 299 29.57 1.71 16.54
N ALA A 300 28.51 1.27 17.24
CA ALA A 300 27.36 0.64 16.58
C ALA A 300 26.65 1.60 15.59
N LEU A 301 26.49 2.88 15.95
CA LEU A 301 25.95 3.90 15.04
C LEU A 301 26.85 4.12 13.82
N GLN A 302 28.17 4.06 13.99
CA GLN A 302 29.12 4.14 12.87
C GLN A 302 28.91 2.98 11.88
N THR A 303 28.72 1.74 12.37
CA THR A 303 28.37 0.59 11.51
C THR A 303 27.09 0.86 10.70
N LEU A 304 26.05 1.41 11.32
CA LEU A 304 24.81 1.76 10.62
C LEU A 304 25.05 2.81 9.52
N ILE A 305 25.82 3.86 9.83
CA ILE A 305 26.15 4.94 8.88
C ILE A 305 26.96 4.40 7.71
N GLU A 306 27.98 3.58 7.97
CA GLU A 306 28.82 2.99 6.93
C GLU A 306 28.02 2.09 6.01
N ALA A 307 27.14 1.24 6.57
CA ALA A 307 26.29 0.37 5.76
C ALA A 307 25.29 1.16 4.90
N MET A 308 24.67 2.22 5.45
CA MET A 308 23.82 3.12 4.67
C MET A 308 24.60 3.83 3.55
N THR A 309 25.84 4.24 3.83
CA THR A 309 26.70 4.94 2.86
C THR A 309 27.16 4.01 1.75
N ALA A 310 27.52 2.77 2.09
CA ALA A 310 27.93 1.74 1.14
C ALA A 310 26.77 1.27 0.27
N GLY A 311 25.60 1.00 0.88
CA GLY A 311 24.40 0.53 0.17
C GLY A 311 23.74 1.59 -0.70
N GLY A 312 23.85 2.88 -0.31
CA GLY A 312 23.18 3.98 -0.99
C GLY A 312 21.65 3.91 -0.89
N ILE A 313 20.97 4.78 -1.64
CA ILE A 313 19.50 4.82 -1.69
C ILE A 313 19.07 4.44 -3.10
N SER A 314 18.13 3.50 -3.22
CA SER A 314 17.46 3.22 -4.49
C SER A 314 16.70 4.47 -4.94
N GLY A 315 17.20 5.15 -5.97
CA GLY A 315 16.69 6.41 -6.49
C GLY A 315 17.25 6.66 -7.90
N TYR A 316 16.82 7.76 -8.54
CA TYR A 316 17.42 8.16 -9.82
C TYR A 316 18.92 8.39 -9.63
N LEU A 317 19.74 7.50 -10.18
CA LEU A 317 21.22 7.55 -10.13
C LEU A 317 21.83 8.76 -10.89
N GLN A 318 21.01 9.71 -11.34
CA GLN A 318 21.41 10.91 -12.07
C GLN A 318 22.18 11.93 -11.21
N GLU A 319 22.14 11.85 -9.88
CA GLU A 319 22.74 12.89 -9.02
C GLU A 319 24.18 12.60 -8.54
N ARG A 320 24.74 11.41 -8.77
CA ARG A 320 26.12 11.12 -8.31
C ARG A 320 27.21 11.90 -9.06
N ALA A 321 26.92 12.42 -10.25
CA ALA A 321 27.87 13.26 -11.00
C ALA A 321 27.90 14.73 -10.52
N SER A 322 26.89 15.22 -9.80
CA SER A 322 26.83 16.61 -9.30
C SER A 322 26.94 16.74 -7.77
N ALA A 323 26.88 15.62 -7.03
CA ALA A 323 26.80 15.61 -5.57
C ALA A 323 28.13 15.74 -4.82
N PHE A 324 29.26 16.04 -5.47
CA PHE A 324 30.45 16.55 -4.76
C PHE A 324 30.37 18.06 -4.48
N GLY A 325 29.35 18.77 -4.99
CA GLY A 325 29.25 20.23 -4.87
C GLY A 325 28.23 20.76 -3.87
N GLN A 326 27.03 20.17 -3.75
CA GLN A 326 25.95 20.75 -2.93
C GLN A 326 24.96 19.68 -2.45
N ALA A 327 25.27 18.99 -1.36
CA ALA A 327 24.25 18.31 -0.58
C ALA A 327 23.42 19.38 0.15
N LYS A 328 22.23 19.72 -0.36
CA LYS A 328 21.24 20.44 0.45
C LYS A 328 20.96 19.61 1.69
N ARG A 329 21.19 20.19 2.88
CA ARG A 329 20.80 19.57 4.15
C ARG A 329 19.35 19.11 4.05
N PRO A 330 19.00 17.88 4.47
CA PRO A 330 17.60 17.53 4.65
C PRO A 330 16.97 18.58 5.58
N GLY A 331 15.83 19.13 5.19
CA GLY A 331 14.99 19.85 6.15
C GLY A 331 14.63 18.92 7.33
N PRO A 332 14.17 19.47 8.47
CA PRO A 332 13.76 18.65 9.60
C PRO A 332 12.81 17.54 9.12
N LEU A 333 13.06 16.30 9.55
CA LEU A 333 12.18 15.15 9.32
C LEU A 333 10.78 15.53 9.78
N GLY A 334 9.92 15.94 8.85
CA GLY A 334 8.50 16.15 9.14
C GLY A 334 7.92 14.81 9.60
N ARG A 335 7.27 14.78 10.78
CA ARG A 335 6.65 13.58 11.36
C ARG A 335 5.80 12.85 10.31
N PRO A 336 6.21 11.68 9.78
CA PRO A 336 5.42 10.93 8.80
C PRO A 336 4.68 9.74 9.44
N LEU A 337 4.61 9.67 10.77
CA LEU A 337 3.96 8.58 11.48
C LEU A 337 2.51 8.96 11.76
N LEU A 338 1.57 8.20 11.20
CA LEU A 338 0.13 8.37 11.44
C LEU A 338 -0.35 7.27 12.36
N ALA A 339 -0.94 7.64 13.48
CA ALA A 339 -1.46 6.71 14.48
C ALA A 339 -2.99 6.62 14.43
N GLU A 340 -3.53 5.40 14.52
CA GLU A 340 -4.94 5.12 14.77
C GLU A 340 -5.10 4.25 16.02
N GLY A 341 -5.99 4.64 16.93
CA GLY A 341 -6.26 3.86 18.15
C GLY A 341 -7.01 2.55 17.87
N VAL A 342 -6.56 1.46 18.50
CA VAL A 342 -7.22 0.15 18.45
C VAL A 342 -8.29 0.09 19.53
N ARG A 343 -9.57 0.03 19.15
CA ARG A 343 -10.67 -0.22 20.11
C ARG A 343 -10.90 -1.73 20.21
N GLY A 344 -10.62 -2.33 21.36
CA GLY A 344 -10.96 -3.72 21.67
C GLY A 344 -12.38 -3.85 22.22
N SER A 345 -12.93 -5.06 22.13
CA SER A 345 -14.07 -5.48 22.95
C SER A 345 -13.58 -5.67 24.40
N GLU A 346 -14.01 -4.78 25.29
CA GLU A 346 -14.15 -5.14 26.71
C GLU A 346 -15.32 -6.11 26.88
#